data_AF-A0A6J0W216-F1
#
_entry.id   AF-A0A6J0W216-F1
#
_cell.length_a   1.000
_cell.length_b   1.000
_cell.length_c   1.000
_cell.angle_alpha   90.00
_cell.angle_beta   90.00
_cell.angle_gamma   90.00
#
_symmetry.space_group_name_H-M   'P 1'
#
loop_
_entity.id
_entity.type
_entity.pdbx_description
1 polymer ?
#
loop_
_entity_poly.entity_id
_entity_poly.type
_entity_poly.pdbx_seq_one_letter_code
_entity_poly.pdbx_strand_id
1 'polypeptide(L)'
;MAGRLKQERPLFQISAFCNSNWVAAGAEDSVTKCFETCAIEAVGSVCQSQTSILGKISYNDLQKCGNLVSAVITKSWPTSRGEFVDDLGGVLNHLLTWPDIKHLFKLYGTNEEILANITKEGKKLMATANSVLTKITNDLINGTILVGHLELILEHINRFLDIWQLQSKSSLIQNREETKKEVLSWRKDELLTLKKEKTDVDSLLKLCGRVKDVIKGGILKALK
;
A
#
# COMPACT_ATOMS: atom_id res chain seq x y z
N MET A 1 -9.85 -30.31 -18.81
CA MET A 1 -8.91 -29.20 -19.07
C MET A 1 -8.46 -28.53 -17.78
N ALA A 2 -9.38 -28.06 -16.92
CA ALA A 2 -9.06 -27.46 -15.62
C ALA A 2 -8.00 -28.22 -14.80
N GLY A 3 -8.16 -29.54 -14.66
CA GLY A 3 -7.23 -30.37 -13.87
C GLY A 3 -5.77 -30.33 -14.35
N ARG A 4 -5.53 -30.17 -15.66
CA ARG A 4 -4.16 -30.03 -16.20
C ARG A 4 -3.59 -28.64 -15.95
N LEU A 5 -4.42 -27.59 -16.10
CA LEU A 5 -3.99 -26.22 -15.86
C LEU A 5 -3.64 -25.99 -14.38
N LYS A 6 -4.40 -26.59 -13.46
CA LYS A 6 -4.13 -26.51 -12.01
C LYS A 6 -2.83 -27.19 -11.57
N GLN A 7 -2.23 -28.04 -12.40
CA GLN A 7 -0.91 -28.65 -12.13
C GLN A 7 0.26 -27.70 -12.43
N GLU A 8 0.02 -26.65 -13.23
CA GLU A 8 1.02 -25.64 -13.55
C GLU A 8 1.28 -24.70 -12.37
N ARG A 9 2.44 -24.04 -12.36
CA ARG A 9 2.72 -23.04 -11.32
C ARG A 9 1.68 -21.90 -11.39
N PRO A 10 1.24 -21.34 -10.25
CA PRO A 10 0.20 -20.30 -10.21
C PRO A 10 0.44 -19.12 -11.17
N LEU A 11 1.68 -18.62 -11.26
CA LEU A 11 2.04 -17.56 -12.20
C LEU A 11 1.86 -17.97 -13.67
N PHE A 12 2.15 -19.21 -14.02
CA PHE A 12 1.96 -19.70 -15.39
C PHE A 12 0.48 -19.80 -15.75
N GLN A 13 -0.38 -20.22 -14.81
CA GLN A 13 -1.84 -20.22 -15.00
C GLN A 13 -2.37 -18.80 -15.30
N ILE A 14 -1.91 -17.80 -14.55
CA ILE A 14 -2.27 -16.40 -14.76
C ILE A 14 -1.74 -15.91 -16.12
N SER A 15 -0.48 -16.16 -16.43
CA SER A 15 0.13 -15.73 -17.70
C SER A 15 -0.54 -16.36 -18.92
N ALA A 16 -0.98 -17.62 -18.82
CA ALA A 16 -1.67 -18.31 -19.89
C ALA A 16 -3.04 -17.67 -20.17
N PHE A 17 -3.76 -17.25 -19.13
CA PHE A 17 -5.03 -16.54 -19.27
C PHE A 17 -4.85 -15.14 -19.91
N CYS A 18 -3.77 -14.43 -19.56
CA CYS A 18 -3.45 -13.11 -20.12
C CYS A 18 -2.77 -13.14 -21.49
N ASN A 19 -2.54 -14.32 -22.07
CA ASN A 19 -1.80 -14.44 -23.31
C ASN A 19 -2.63 -13.95 -24.49
N SER A 20 -2.10 -12.99 -25.25
CA SER A 20 -2.74 -12.45 -26.46
C SER A 20 -2.80 -13.45 -27.62
N ASN A 21 -2.04 -14.55 -27.56
CA ASN A 21 -1.94 -15.52 -28.65
C ASN A 21 -3.12 -16.50 -28.70
N TRP A 22 -4.03 -16.46 -27.72
CA TRP A 22 -5.28 -17.23 -27.75
C TRP A 22 -6.48 -16.28 -27.89
N VAL A 23 -7.14 -16.37 -29.05
CA VAL A 23 -8.38 -15.64 -29.32
C VAL A 23 -9.52 -16.39 -28.62
N ALA A 24 -10.13 -15.76 -27.63
CA ALA A 24 -11.36 -16.30 -27.06
C ALA A 24 -12.45 -16.25 -28.14
N ALA A 25 -13.15 -17.36 -28.36
CA ALA A 25 -14.29 -17.41 -29.27
C ALA A 25 -15.51 -16.59 -28.77
N GLY A 26 -15.39 -15.98 -27.58
CA GLY A 26 -16.39 -15.15 -26.90
C GLY A 26 -16.29 -15.30 -25.39
N ALA A 27 -16.90 -14.39 -24.62
CA ALA A 27 -16.93 -14.46 -23.15
C ALA A 27 -17.69 -15.68 -22.60
N GLU A 28 -18.54 -16.30 -23.43
CA GLU A 28 -19.32 -17.51 -23.11
C GLU A 28 -18.57 -18.82 -23.41
N ASP A 29 -17.37 -18.76 -23.97
CA ASP A 29 -16.58 -19.96 -24.27
C ASP A 29 -16.18 -20.69 -22.96
N SER A 30 -16.61 -21.96 -22.87
CA SER A 30 -16.37 -22.82 -21.70
C SER A 30 -14.88 -23.02 -21.39
N VAL A 31 -14.03 -22.97 -22.41
CA VAL A 31 -12.57 -23.04 -22.25
C VAL A 31 -12.05 -21.75 -21.63
N THR A 32 -12.46 -20.59 -22.15
CA THR A 32 -12.09 -19.28 -21.60
C THR A 32 -12.51 -19.13 -20.14
N LYS A 33 -13.75 -19.51 -19.77
CA LYS A 33 -14.22 -19.52 -18.37
C LYS A 33 -13.38 -20.46 -17.47
N CYS A 34 -12.92 -21.59 -18.00
CA CYS A 34 -12.05 -22.52 -17.29
C CYS A 34 -10.67 -21.89 -16.99
N PHE A 35 -10.06 -21.22 -17.97
CA PHE A 35 -8.78 -20.52 -17.76
C PHE A 35 -8.92 -19.35 -16.78
N GLU A 36 -9.98 -18.57 -16.92
CA GLU A 36 -10.29 -17.46 -16.01
C GLU A 36 -10.43 -17.95 -14.57
N THR A 37 -11.22 -18.99 -14.34
CA THR A 37 -11.40 -19.58 -13.00
C THR A 37 -10.08 -20.03 -12.41
N CYS A 38 -9.25 -20.74 -13.19
CA CYS A 38 -7.94 -21.20 -12.72
C CYS A 38 -7.00 -20.02 -12.42
N ALA A 39 -6.99 -18.98 -13.27
CA ALA A 39 -6.20 -17.78 -13.04
C ALA A 39 -6.64 -17.04 -11.77
N ILE A 40 -7.95 -16.84 -11.56
CA ILE A 40 -8.49 -16.18 -10.36
C ILE A 40 -8.17 -16.99 -9.10
N GLU A 41 -8.30 -18.31 -9.13
CA GLU A 41 -7.88 -19.19 -8.03
C GLU A 41 -6.38 -19.04 -7.75
N ALA A 42 -5.55 -19.05 -8.79
CA ALA A 42 -4.09 -18.93 -8.70
C ALA A 42 -3.63 -17.58 -8.13
N VAL A 43 -4.34 -16.48 -8.41
CA VAL A 43 -4.03 -15.14 -7.85
C VAL A 43 -3.85 -15.21 -6.34
N GLY A 44 -4.78 -15.86 -5.63
CA GLY A 44 -4.71 -15.96 -4.16
C GLY A 44 -3.41 -16.62 -3.67
N SER A 45 -2.95 -17.65 -4.38
CA SER A 45 -1.68 -18.33 -4.06
C SER A 45 -0.47 -17.45 -4.35
N VAL A 46 -0.50 -16.64 -5.40
CA VAL A 46 0.61 -15.74 -5.75
C VAL A 46 0.69 -14.55 -4.79
N CYS A 47 -0.45 -13.98 -4.40
CA CYS A 47 -0.52 -12.87 -3.44
C CYS A 47 0.17 -13.20 -2.11
N GLN A 48 0.08 -14.45 -1.65
CA GLN A 48 0.78 -14.93 -0.44
C GLN A 48 2.31 -14.91 -0.57
N SER A 49 2.84 -15.05 -1.79
CA SER A 49 4.29 -15.11 -2.07
C SER A 49 4.93 -13.73 -2.30
N GLN A 50 4.18 -12.63 -2.14
CA GLN A 50 4.63 -11.25 -2.43
C GLN A 50 5.26 -11.06 -3.83
N THR A 51 4.82 -11.85 -4.81
CA THR A 51 5.27 -11.68 -6.19
C THR A 51 4.32 -10.74 -6.94
N SER A 52 4.87 -9.75 -7.67
CA SER A 52 4.06 -8.87 -8.51
C SER A 52 3.40 -9.65 -9.66
N ILE A 53 2.08 -9.55 -9.76
CA ILE A 53 1.23 -10.11 -10.82
C ILE A 53 1.02 -9.05 -11.91
N LEU A 54 0.61 -7.84 -11.53
CA LEU A 54 0.26 -6.76 -12.47
C LEU A 54 1.46 -6.27 -13.28
N GLY A 55 2.69 -6.46 -12.76
CA GLY A 55 3.92 -6.18 -13.49
C GLY A 55 4.29 -7.20 -14.56
N LYS A 56 3.61 -8.35 -14.60
CA LYS A 56 3.95 -9.49 -15.48
C LYS A 56 2.88 -9.80 -16.53
N ILE A 57 1.72 -9.16 -16.47
CA ILE A 57 0.61 -9.43 -17.39
C ILE A 57 0.54 -8.40 -18.52
N SER A 58 0.07 -8.85 -19.67
CA SER A 58 -0.27 -7.99 -20.81
C SER A 58 -1.70 -7.47 -20.67
N TYR A 59 -1.92 -6.22 -21.07
CA TYR A 59 -3.21 -5.53 -20.95
C TYR A 59 -4.02 -5.51 -22.27
N ASN A 60 -3.72 -6.42 -23.20
CA ASN A 60 -4.29 -6.42 -24.55
C ASN A 60 -5.77 -6.84 -24.61
N ASP A 61 -6.25 -7.63 -23.65
CA ASP A 61 -7.65 -8.04 -23.54
C ASP A 61 -8.27 -7.40 -22.30
N LEU A 62 -8.97 -6.28 -22.51
CA LEU A 62 -9.39 -5.36 -21.45
C LEU A 62 -10.43 -5.98 -20.51
N GLN A 63 -11.28 -6.87 -21.02
CA GLN A 63 -12.28 -7.57 -20.22
C GLN A 63 -11.62 -8.64 -19.33
N LYS A 64 -10.75 -9.48 -19.89
CA LYS A 64 -9.97 -10.46 -19.10
C LYS A 64 -9.11 -9.77 -18.05
N CYS A 65 -8.54 -8.61 -18.41
CA CYS A 65 -7.75 -7.80 -17.49
C CYS A 65 -8.58 -7.21 -16.36
N GLY A 66 -9.81 -6.74 -16.62
CA GLY A 66 -10.68 -6.19 -15.57
C GLY A 66 -10.99 -7.18 -14.45
N ASN A 67 -11.35 -8.42 -14.80
CA ASN A 67 -11.64 -9.49 -13.84
C ASN A 67 -10.39 -9.93 -13.07
N LEU A 68 -9.26 -10.09 -13.77
CA LEU A 68 -8.01 -10.45 -13.13
C LEU A 68 -7.51 -9.34 -12.19
N VAL A 69 -7.51 -8.09 -12.62
CA VAL A 69 -7.13 -6.93 -11.79
C VAL A 69 -8.05 -6.84 -10.57
N SER A 70 -9.36 -7.06 -10.74
CA SER A 70 -10.30 -7.15 -9.62
C SER A 70 -9.94 -8.23 -8.61
N ALA A 71 -9.58 -9.43 -9.09
CA ALA A 71 -9.14 -10.51 -8.23
C ALA A 71 -7.82 -10.18 -7.52
N VAL A 72 -6.87 -9.56 -8.20
CA VAL A 72 -5.58 -9.14 -7.63
C VAL A 72 -5.78 -8.10 -6.53
N ILE A 73 -6.64 -7.10 -6.75
CA ILE A 73 -6.98 -6.09 -5.73
C ILE A 73 -7.62 -6.76 -4.52
N THR A 74 -8.71 -7.52 -4.72
CA THR A 74 -9.51 -8.08 -3.62
C THR A 74 -8.76 -9.16 -2.83
N LYS A 75 -7.99 -10.03 -3.50
CA LYS A 75 -7.25 -11.12 -2.84
C LYS A 75 -5.94 -10.67 -2.20
N SER A 76 -5.37 -9.55 -2.63
CA SER A 76 -4.19 -8.97 -1.97
C SER A 76 -4.55 -8.07 -0.80
N TRP A 77 -5.79 -7.57 -0.76
CA TRP A 77 -6.19 -6.60 0.25
C TRP A 77 -6.18 -7.22 1.65
N PRO A 78 -5.64 -6.51 2.66
CA PRO A 78 -5.63 -7.00 4.03
C PRO A 78 -7.05 -7.18 4.56
N THR A 79 -7.28 -8.27 5.27
CA THR A 79 -8.55 -8.54 5.95
C THR A 79 -8.36 -8.69 7.45
N SER A 80 -9.35 -8.22 8.21
CA SER A 80 -9.41 -8.36 9.66
C SER A 80 -10.80 -8.83 10.03
N ARG A 81 -10.91 -9.94 10.76
CA ARG A 81 -12.18 -10.58 11.13
C ARG A 81 -13.13 -10.83 9.94
N GLY A 82 -12.56 -11.14 8.76
CA GLY A 82 -13.30 -11.43 7.54
C GLY A 82 -13.73 -10.21 6.73
N GLU A 83 -13.45 -8.99 7.21
CA GLU A 83 -13.73 -7.75 6.50
C GLU A 83 -12.46 -7.13 5.93
N PHE A 84 -12.59 -6.37 4.84
CA PHE A 84 -11.47 -5.60 4.30
C PHE A 84 -11.07 -4.49 5.26
N VAL A 85 -9.78 -4.42 5.56
CA VAL A 85 -9.20 -3.34 6.36
C VAL A 85 -9.41 -2.01 5.63
N ASP A 86 -10.00 -1.03 6.32
CA ASP A 86 -10.28 0.31 5.80
C ASP A 86 -9.73 1.43 6.68
N ASP A 87 -9.14 1.09 7.83
CA ASP A 87 -8.47 2.06 8.69
C ASP A 87 -7.20 2.61 8.01
N LEU A 88 -6.89 3.86 8.34
CA LEU A 88 -5.83 4.61 7.68
C LEU A 88 -4.46 3.92 7.79
N GLY A 89 -4.12 3.38 8.96
CA GLY A 89 -2.81 2.77 9.22
C GLY A 89 -2.63 1.44 8.49
N GLY A 90 -3.65 0.58 8.56
CA GLY A 90 -3.66 -0.71 7.87
C GLY A 90 -3.62 -0.56 6.36
N VAL A 91 -4.40 0.37 5.80
CA VAL A 91 -4.38 0.67 4.36
C VAL A 91 -3.04 1.28 3.95
N LEU A 92 -2.50 2.26 4.69
CA LEU A 92 -1.19 2.84 4.40
C LEU A 92 -0.10 1.77 4.35
N ASN A 93 -0.05 0.88 5.35
CA ASN A 93 0.90 -0.23 5.37
C ASN A 93 0.77 -1.12 4.11
N HIS A 94 -0.46 -1.41 3.70
CA HIS A 94 -0.69 -2.17 2.47
C HIS A 94 -0.18 -1.41 1.23
N LEU A 95 -0.44 -0.10 1.10
CA LEU A 95 0.06 0.70 -0.02
C LEU A 95 1.59 0.69 -0.12
N LEU A 96 2.28 0.65 1.02
CA LEU A 96 3.74 0.71 1.08
C LEU A 96 4.42 -0.65 0.86
N THR A 97 3.73 -1.75 1.19
CA THR A 97 4.30 -3.11 1.15
C THR A 97 3.81 -3.94 -0.03
N TRP A 98 2.63 -3.63 -0.59
CA TRP A 98 2.03 -4.46 -1.64
C TRP A 98 2.79 -4.35 -2.97
N PRO A 99 3.34 -5.47 -3.52
CA PRO A 99 4.20 -5.47 -4.71
C PRO A 99 3.59 -4.87 -5.97
N ASP A 100 2.27 -4.95 -6.12
CA ASP A 100 1.57 -4.49 -7.32
C ASP A 100 1.08 -3.03 -7.26
N ILE A 101 1.26 -2.33 -6.14
CA ILE A 101 0.64 -1.01 -5.95
C ILE A 101 1.05 0.03 -7.01
N LYS A 102 2.30 0.03 -7.48
CA LYS A 102 2.77 0.94 -8.52
C LYS A 102 2.07 0.68 -9.85
N HIS A 103 1.88 -0.60 -10.19
CA HIS A 103 1.18 -1.01 -11.40
C HIS A 103 -0.31 -0.64 -11.31
N LEU A 104 -0.92 -0.80 -10.12
CA LEU A 104 -2.29 -0.38 -9.89
C LEU A 104 -2.49 1.13 -10.06
N PHE A 105 -1.63 1.97 -9.45
CA PHE A 105 -1.73 3.43 -9.61
C PHE A 105 -1.41 3.89 -11.02
N LYS A 106 -0.50 3.19 -11.74
CA LYS A 106 -0.27 3.45 -13.17
C LYS A 106 -1.54 3.16 -13.98
N LEU A 107 -2.17 2.00 -13.78
CA LEU A 107 -3.43 1.65 -14.43
C LEU A 107 -4.52 2.68 -14.15
N TYR A 108 -4.64 3.10 -12.89
CA TYR A 108 -5.62 4.09 -12.46
C TYR A 108 -5.47 5.44 -13.20
N GLY A 109 -4.24 5.86 -13.50
CA GLY A 109 -3.97 7.12 -14.19
C GLY A 109 -3.96 7.05 -15.72
N THR A 110 -3.92 5.86 -16.34
CA THR A 110 -3.68 5.75 -17.79
C THR A 110 -4.65 4.87 -18.57
N ASN A 111 -5.53 4.09 -17.94
CA ASN A 111 -6.32 3.08 -18.65
C ASN A 111 -7.78 2.99 -18.16
N GLU A 112 -8.57 4.00 -18.48
CA GLU A 112 -9.99 4.14 -18.07
C GLU A 112 -10.86 2.94 -18.49
N GLU A 113 -10.55 2.29 -19.61
CA GLU A 113 -11.32 1.16 -20.13
C GLU A 113 -11.15 -0.11 -19.28
N ILE A 114 -9.94 -0.37 -18.77
CA ILE A 114 -9.74 -1.45 -17.79
C ILE A 114 -10.45 -1.13 -16.48
N LEU A 115 -10.37 0.13 -16.04
CA LEU A 115 -11.05 0.58 -14.82
C LEU A 115 -12.57 0.40 -14.92
N ALA A 116 -13.16 0.62 -16.10
CA ALA A 116 -14.58 0.38 -16.33
C ALA A 116 -14.97 -1.09 -16.04
N ASN A 117 -14.08 -2.03 -16.40
CA ASN A 117 -14.27 -3.48 -16.22
C ASN A 117 -13.86 -4.01 -14.83
N ILE A 118 -13.42 -3.16 -13.90
CA ILE A 118 -13.18 -3.57 -12.51
C ILE A 118 -14.52 -3.72 -11.78
N THR A 119 -14.62 -4.77 -10.96
CA THR A 119 -15.75 -5.05 -10.07
C THR A 119 -16.05 -3.88 -9.12
N LYS A 120 -17.30 -3.80 -8.63
CA LYS A 120 -17.72 -2.76 -7.68
C LYS A 120 -16.86 -2.78 -6.41
N GLU A 121 -16.60 -3.96 -5.86
CA GLU A 121 -15.76 -4.14 -4.68
C GLU A 121 -14.31 -3.71 -4.94
N GLY A 122 -13.73 -4.09 -6.09
CA GLY A 122 -12.40 -3.64 -6.51
C GLY A 122 -12.31 -2.11 -6.59
N LYS A 123 -13.31 -1.47 -7.21
CA LYS A 123 -13.42 0.00 -7.29
C LYS A 123 -13.51 0.65 -5.91
N LYS A 124 -14.28 0.06 -4.98
CA LYS A 124 -14.38 0.55 -3.59
C LYS A 124 -13.02 0.53 -2.89
N LEU A 125 -12.28 -0.58 -2.99
CA LEU A 125 -10.94 -0.70 -2.38
C LEU A 125 -9.94 0.29 -3.00
N MET A 126 -10.00 0.50 -4.32
CA MET A 126 -9.19 1.53 -4.99
C MET A 126 -9.53 2.95 -4.51
N ALA A 127 -10.82 3.26 -4.31
CA ALA A 127 -11.24 4.54 -3.77
C ALA A 127 -10.71 4.74 -2.33
N THR A 128 -10.74 3.69 -1.49
CA THR A 128 -10.14 3.70 -0.16
C THR A 128 -8.63 3.96 -0.21
N ALA A 129 -7.89 3.27 -1.09
CA ALA A 129 -6.46 3.50 -1.32
C ALA A 129 -6.18 4.98 -1.68
N ASN A 130 -6.93 5.53 -2.63
CA ASN A 130 -6.75 6.91 -3.07
C ASN A 130 -7.09 7.92 -1.97
N SER A 131 -8.14 7.67 -1.19
CA SER A 131 -8.54 8.50 -0.05
C SER A 131 -7.45 8.55 1.03
N VAL A 132 -6.91 7.39 1.41
CA VAL A 132 -5.82 7.29 2.39
C VAL A 132 -4.56 7.99 1.90
N LEU A 133 -4.16 7.78 0.64
CA LEU A 133 -2.99 8.45 0.08
C LEU A 133 -3.18 9.98 0.02
N THR A 134 -4.37 10.46 -0.35
CA THR A 134 -4.71 11.89 -0.34
C THR A 134 -4.62 12.48 1.07
N LYS A 135 -5.16 11.77 2.06
CA LYS A 135 -5.10 12.23 3.45
C LYS A 135 -3.67 12.29 3.97
N ILE A 136 -2.88 11.23 3.76
CA ILE A 136 -1.48 11.17 4.19
C ILE A 136 -0.64 12.28 3.55
N THR A 137 -0.83 12.53 2.26
CA THR A 137 -0.06 13.56 1.54
C THR A 137 -0.44 14.97 2.00
N ASN A 138 -1.73 15.23 2.29
CA ASN A 138 -2.17 16.48 2.91
C ASN A 138 -1.60 16.63 4.33
N ASP A 139 -1.62 15.58 5.14
CA ASP A 139 -1.09 15.61 6.50
C ASP A 139 0.43 15.85 6.53
N LEU A 140 1.18 15.33 5.55
CA LEU A 140 2.61 15.63 5.38
C LEU A 140 2.85 17.09 5.04
N ILE A 141 2.08 17.64 4.11
CA ILE A 141 2.20 19.05 3.69
C ILE A 141 1.89 19.97 4.87
N ASN A 142 0.80 19.70 5.58
CA ASN A 142 0.32 20.53 6.68
C ASN A 142 1.05 20.30 8.00
N GLY A 143 1.86 19.24 8.12
CA GLY A 143 2.56 18.89 9.36
C GLY A 143 1.67 18.30 10.44
N THR A 144 0.54 17.74 10.06
CA THR A 144 -0.44 17.10 10.97
C THR A 144 -0.34 15.58 10.97
N ILE A 145 0.62 15.01 10.24
CA ILE A 145 0.82 13.56 10.16
C ILE A 145 1.14 12.97 11.54
N LEU A 146 0.50 11.83 11.84
CA LEU A 146 0.84 11.05 13.03
C LEU A 146 2.26 10.50 12.91
N VAL A 147 3.03 10.59 14.00
CA VAL A 147 4.44 10.12 14.05
C VAL A 147 4.60 8.69 13.54
N GLY A 148 3.73 7.77 13.95
CA GLY A 148 3.80 6.37 13.51
C GLY A 148 3.58 6.19 12.00
N HIS A 149 2.73 7.01 11.37
CA HIS A 149 2.56 6.97 9.91
C HIS A 149 3.77 7.56 9.18
N LEU A 150 4.35 8.64 9.73
CA LEU A 150 5.57 9.21 9.18
C LEU A 150 6.74 8.22 9.26
N GLU A 151 6.90 7.53 10.40
CA GLU A 151 7.91 6.48 10.56
C GLU A 151 7.75 5.37 9.51
N LEU A 152 6.53 4.86 9.35
CA LEU A 152 6.22 3.84 8.34
C LEU A 152 6.51 4.31 6.91
N ILE A 153 6.23 5.57 6.58
CA ILE A 153 6.57 6.16 5.27
C ILE A 153 8.08 6.22 5.08
N LEU A 154 8.83 6.61 6.11
CA LEU A 154 10.29 6.72 6.04
C LEU A 154 10.96 5.35 5.87
N GLU A 155 10.40 4.29 6.45
CA GLU A 155 10.82 2.89 6.21
C GLU A 155 10.65 2.47 4.74
N HIS A 156 9.68 3.06 4.03
CA HIS A 156 9.34 2.73 2.65
C HIS A 156 9.44 3.93 1.69
N ILE A 157 10.38 4.86 1.93
CA ILE A 157 10.40 6.19 1.30
C ILE A 157 10.33 6.17 -0.23
N ASN A 158 11.11 5.28 -0.87
CA ASN A 158 11.13 5.18 -2.34
C ASN A 158 9.77 4.72 -2.88
N ARG A 159 9.13 3.76 -2.21
CA ARG A 159 7.80 3.26 -2.59
C ARG A 159 6.75 4.36 -2.47
N PHE A 160 6.79 5.09 -1.36
CA PHE A 160 5.86 6.19 -1.09
C PHE A 160 5.98 7.31 -2.12
N LEU A 161 7.21 7.71 -2.46
CA LEU A 161 7.46 8.73 -3.47
C LEU A 161 6.91 8.32 -4.84
N ASP A 162 7.10 7.07 -5.24
CA ASP A 162 6.59 6.55 -6.51
C ASP A 162 5.06 6.62 -6.59
N ILE A 163 4.34 6.16 -5.55
CA ILE A 163 2.87 6.20 -5.53
C ILE A 163 2.35 7.64 -5.47
N TRP A 164 3.01 8.52 -4.71
CA TRP A 164 2.64 9.93 -4.62
C TRP A 164 2.85 10.65 -5.95
N GLN A 165 3.88 10.29 -6.72
CA GLN A 165 4.11 10.82 -8.06
C GLN A 165 3.06 10.35 -9.06
N LEU A 166 2.67 9.07 -9.02
CA LEU A 166 1.62 8.54 -9.90
C LEU A 166 0.27 9.18 -9.60
N GLN A 167 -0.07 9.37 -8.33
CA GLN A 167 -1.31 10.04 -7.92
C GLN A 167 -1.37 11.49 -8.41
N SER A 168 -0.28 12.26 -8.28
CA SER A 168 -0.28 13.67 -8.75
C SER A 168 -0.26 13.82 -10.27
N LYS A 169 0.05 12.77 -11.03
CA LYS A 169 -0.10 12.79 -12.49
C LYS A 169 -1.57 12.59 -12.89
N SER A 170 -2.35 11.93 -12.04
CA SER A 170 -3.79 11.72 -12.23
C SER A 170 -4.65 12.92 -11.79
N SER A 171 -4.16 13.75 -10.86
CA SER A 171 -4.77 15.05 -10.54
C SER A 171 -4.07 16.16 -11.31
N LEU A 172 -4.80 17.11 -11.88
CA LEU A 172 -4.24 18.24 -12.66
C LEU A 172 -3.36 19.22 -11.84
N ILE A 173 -3.03 18.87 -10.59
CA ILE A 173 -2.24 19.70 -9.67
C ILE A 173 -0.77 19.32 -9.84
N GLN A 174 -0.07 20.07 -10.69
CA GLN A 174 1.37 19.98 -10.87
C GLN A 174 2.13 20.55 -9.65
N ASN A 175 2.19 19.81 -8.55
CA ASN A 175 3.24 20.07 -7.56
C ASN A 175 4.55 19.46 -8.07
N ARG A 176 5.61 20.29 -8.18
CA ARG A 176 6.94 19.85 -8.64
C ARG A 176 7.45 18.71 -7.77
N GLU A 177 8.09 17.73 -8.40
CA GLU A 177 8.64 16.55 -7.71
C GLU A 177 9.68 16.93 -6.62
N GLU A 178 10.43 18.00 -6.88
CA GLU A 178 11.39 18.61 -5.95
C GLU A 178 10.72 18.97 -4.62
N THR A 179 9.54 19.60 -4.65
CA THR A 179 8.78 20.01 -3.45
C THR A 179 8.35 18.83 -2.59
N LYS A 180 8.06 17.65 -3.18
CA LYS A 180 7.64 16.48 -2.41
C LYS A 180 8.78 15.85 -1.61
N LYS A 181 9.97 15.79 -2.22
CA LYS A 181 11.18 15.28 -1.57
C LYS A 181 11.61 16.22 -0.45
N GLU A 182 11.51 17.52 -0.66
CA GLU A 182 11.76 18.55 0.36
C GLU A 182 10.83 18.41 1.56
N VAL A 183 9.51 18.29 1.34
CA VAL A 183 8.54 18.09 2.43
C VAL A 183 8.91 16.86 3.28
N LEU A 184 9.21 15.72 2.67
CA LEU A 184 9.64 14.54 3.42
C LEU A 184 10.95 14.73 4.16
N SER A 185 11.91 15.46 3.57
CA SER A 185 13.16 15.79 4.25
C SER A 185 12.91 16.62 5.50
N TRP A 186 12.10 17.68 5.41
CA TRP A 186 11.75 18.51 6.57
C TRP A 186 11.08 17.69 7.66
N ARG A 187 10.10 16.85 7.30
CA ARG A 187 9.41 15.97 8.27
C ARG A 187 10.36 14.97 8.93
N LYS A 188 11.33 14.46 8.18
CA LYS A 188 12.37 13.57 8.73
C LYS A 188 13.25 14.31 9.74
N ASP A 189 13.67 15.53 9.44
CA ASP A 189 14.54 16.33 10.32
C ASP A 189 13.79 16.74 11.61
N GLU A 190 12.51 17.11 11.50
CA GLU A 190 11.62 17.35 12.64
C GLU A 190 11.49 16.10 13.52
N LEU A 191 11.27 14.92 12.92
CA LEU A 191 11.16 13.66 13.66
C LEU A 191 12.47 13.29 14.38
N LEU A 192 13.62 13.51 13.74
CA LEU A 192 14.93 13.27 14.35
C LEU A 192 15.15 14.19 15.56
N THR A 193 14.78 15.47 15.42
CA THR A 193 14.83 16.46 16.51
C THR A 193 13.94 16.04 17.67
N LEU A 194 12.68 15.68 17.39
CA LEU A 194 11.72 15.22 18.40
C LEU A 194 12.24 13.98 19.16
N LYS A 195 12.83 13.01 18.46
CA LYS A 195 13.39 11.79 19.08
C LYS A 195 14.57 12.12 20.00
N LYS A 196 15.41 13.08 19.61
CA LYS A 196 16.52 13.57 20.43
C LYS A 196 15.99 14.24 21.69
N GLU A 197 15.08 15.20 21.57
CA GLU A 197 14.49 15.91 22.71
C GLU A 197 13.79 14.95 23.68
N LYS A 198 13.05 13.97 23.16
CA LYS A 198 12.45 12.90 23.98
C LYS A 198 13.49 12.14 24.80
N THR A 199 14.65 11.83 24.19
CA THR A 199 15.75 11.12 24.85
C THR A 199 16.40 11.98 25.93
N ASP A 200 16.57 13.27 25.67
CA ASP A 200 17.13 14.22 26.62
C ASP A 200 16.21 14.39 27.84
N VAL A 201 14.90 14.53 27.61
CA VAL A 201 13.88 14.59 28.68
C VAL A 201 13.85 13.31 29.50
N ASP A 202 13.86 12.13 28.86
CA ASP A 202 13.89 10.84 29.55
C ASP A 202 15.15 10.69 30.43
N SER A 203 16.30 11.14 29.91
CA SER A 203 17.57 11.15 30.66
C SER A 203 17.50 12.08 31.87
N LEU A 204 16.94 13.28 31.70
CA LEU A 204 16.72 14.23 32.79
C LEU A 204 15.79 13.64 33.87
N LEU A 205 14.67 13.04 33.48
CA LEU A 205 13.72 12.40 34.40
C LEU A 205 14.39 11.28 35.21
N LYS A 206 15.25 10.47 34.56
CA LYS A 206 16.04 9.43 35.23
C LYS A 206 17.00 10.02 36.26
N LEU A 207 17.69 11.11 35.94
CA LEU A 207 18.59 11.80 36.89
C LEU A 207 17.81 12.36 38.09
N CYS A 208 16.69 13.06 37.84
CA CYS A 208 15.79 13.56 38.88
C CYS A 208 15.28 12.44 39.80
N GLY A 209 14.94 11.28 39.22
CA GLY A 209 14.54 10.10 39.97
C GLY A 209 15.61 9.60 40.94
N ARG A 210 16.89 9.60 40.53
CA ARG A 210 18.02 9.14 41.38
C ARG A 210 18.30 10.07 42.55
N VAL A 211 18.13 11.38 42.38
CA VAL A 211 18.40 12.36 43.44
C VAL A 211 17.20 12.60 44.37
N LYS A 212 16.02 12.07 44.03
CA LYS A 212 14.77 12.29 44.76
C LYS A 212 14.86 11.93 46.25
N ASP A 213 15.47 10.79 46.57
CA ASP A 213 15.58 10.32 47.95
C ASP A 213 16.67 11.06 48.74
N VAL A 214 17.73 11.52 48.06
CA VAL A 214 18.77 12.38 48.64
C VAL A 214 18.18 13.73 49.04
N ILE A 215 17.36 14.33 48.17
CA ILE A 215 16.72 15.62 48.44
C ILE A 215 15.67 15.47 49.56
N LYS A 216 14.84 14.42 49.53
CA LYS A 216 13.87 14.14 50.61
C LYS A 216 14.54 13.87 51.96
N GLY A 217 15.62 13.08 51.97
CA GLY A 217 16.37 12.76 53.19
C GLY A 217 17.17 13.94 53.74
N GLY A 218 17.67 14.83 52.86
CA GLY A 218 18.36 16.06 53.24
C GLY A 218 17.46 17.07 53.95
N ILE A 219 16.23 17.26 53.45
CA ILE A 219 15.25 18.17 54.08
C ILE A 219 14.81 17.66 55.46
N LEU A 220 14.61 16.35 55.62
CA LEU A 220 14.26 15.73 56.91
C LEU A 220 15.39 15.78 57.96
N LYS A 221 16.66 15.83 57.54
CA LYS A 221 17.81 16.02 58.43
C LYS A 221 18.05 17.48 58.78
N ALA A 222 17.63 18.43 57.95
CA ALA A 222 17.76 19.87 58.20
C ALA A 222 16.67 20.43 59.15
N LEU A 223 15.66 19.63 59.49
CA LEU A 223 14.53 20.01 60.36
C LEU A 223 14.54 19.32 61.73
N LYS A 224 15.67 18.72 62.14
CA LYS A 224 15.92 18.18 63.49
C LYS A 224 17.12 18.89 64.11
#